data_AF-A0A938RWR5-F1
#
_entry.id   AF-A0A938RWR5-F1
#
_cell.length_a   1.000
_cell.length_b   1.000
_cell.length_c   1.000
_cell.angle_alpha   90.00
_cell.angle_beta   90.00
_cell.angle_gamma   90.00
#
_symmetry.space_group_name_H-M   'P 1'
#
loop_
_entity.id
_entity.type
_entity.pdbx_description
1 polymer ?
#
loop_
_entity_poly.entity_id
_entity_poly.type
_entity_poly.pdbx_seq_one_letter_code
_entity_poly.pdbx_strand_id
1 'polypeptide(L)'
;MTPCAVGPAAGRSAVSRRGFLRACAFALAGGAWPARADEKSPDRSARERWKKLSPKQREKVRERYQKFEKLPPKEQARVRKNLERWQKLSPDQRKAARERYKRWRELPPEKRDQLRERWRELTPEQRKELRKRRGQRKAEPS
;
A
#
# COMPACT_ATOMS: atom_id res chain seq x y z
N MET A 1 51.16 -11.35 -37.80
CA MET A 1 50.95 -11.37 -39.27
C MET A 1 49.48 -11.10 -39.53
N THR A 2 49.16 -9.91 -40.07
CA THR A 2 47.83 -9.55 -40.60
C THR A 2 47.65 -10.15 -42.01
N PRO A 3 46.40 -10.33 -42.47
CA PRO A 3 45.94 -9.38 -43.50
C PRO A 3 44.48 -8.88 -43.31
N CYS A 4 44.24 -7.74 -43.96
CA CYS A 4 42.97 -7.03 -44.14
C CYS A 4 42.07 -7.68 -45.22
N ALA A 5 40.74 -7.50 -45.14
CA ALA A 5 39.90 -6.81 -46.15
C ALA A 5 38.37 -7.05 -46.01
N VAL A 6 37.59 -5.95 -46.03
CA VAL A 6 36.29 -5.64 -46.71
C VAL A 6 35.13 -6.67 -46.61
N GLY A 7 33.96 -6.33 -46.03
CA GLY A 7 32.89 -5.50 -46.64
C GLY A 7 31.50 -5.70 -45.92
N PRO A 8 30.39 -5.17 -46.47
CA PRO A 8 29.38 -4.29 -45.83
C PRO A 8 28.30 -5.02 -45.00
N ALA A 9 27.53 -4.40 -44.09
CA ALA A 9 26.39 -3.55 -44.44
C ALA A 9 25.78 -2.85 -43.22
N ALA A 10 25.29 -1.63 -43.47
CA ALA A 10 24.56 -0.79 -42.54
C ALA A 10 23.30 -1.47 -41.99
N GLY A 11 23.22 -1.58 -40.66
CA GLY A 11 21.99 -1.84 -39.93
C GLY A 11 21.44 -0.57 -39.27
N ARG A 12 21.15 0.47 -40.07
CA ARG A 12 20.34 1.60 -39.61
C ARG A 12 18.87 1.20 -39.69
N SER A 13 18.31 0.63 -38.63
CA SER A 13 16.85 0.62 -38.49
C SER A 13 16.41 2.05 -38.16
N ALA A 14 16.01 2.73 -39.21
CA ALA A 14 15.49 4.08 -39.21
C ALA A 14 14.30 4.22 -38.26
N VAL A 15 14.29 5.34 -37.55
CA VAL A 15 13.11 5.86 -36.85
C VAL A 15 12.03 6.11 -37.91
N SER A 16 10.93 5.34 -37.88
CA SER A 16 9.77 5.63 -38.71
C SER A 16 8.86 6.59 -37.95
N ARG A 17 9.11 7.89 -38.16
CA ARG A 17 8.08 8.91 -37.96
C ARG A 17 7.13 8.82 -39.15
N ARG A 18 5.95 8.23 -38.96
CA ARG A 18 4.77 8.50 -39.79
C ARG A 18 3.52 8.00 -39.09
N GLY A 19 2.59 8.92 -38.86
CA GLY A 19 1.17 8.60 -38.77
C GLY A 19 0.61 8.43 -37.37
N PHE A 20 0.32 9.56 -36.72
CA PHE A 20 -0.93 9.68 -35.98
C PHE A 20 -2.07 9.34 -36.94
N LEU A 21 -2.62 8.13 -36.85
CA LEU A 21 -3.98 7.85 -37.28
C LEU A 21 -4.69 7.13 -36.14
N ARG A 22 -5.58 7.90 -35.51
CA ARG A 22 -6.69 7.40 -34.70
C ARG A 22 -7.42 6.32 -35.49
N ALA A 23 -7.30 5.06 -35.06
CA ALA A 23 -8.31 4.07 -35.36
C ALA A 23 -9.18 3.90 -34.11
N CYS A 24 -10.15 4.80 -33.97
CA CYS A 24 -11.39 4.48 -33.27
C CYS A 24 -12.13 3.43 -34.10
N ALA A 25 -11.80 2.15 -33.91
CA ALA A 25 -12.58 1.05 -34.47
C ALA A 25 -13.48 0.49 -33.36
N PHE A 26 -14.54 1.22 -33.04
CA PHE A 26 -15.73 0.70 -32.34
C PHE A 26 -16.92 1.56 -32.75
N ALA A 27 -17.56 1.22 -33.86
CA ALA A 27 -18.93 1.64 -34.15
C ALA A 27 -19.57 0.61 -35.08
N LEU A 28 -20.87 0.37 -34.87
CA LEU A 28 -21.83 -0.37 -35.72
C LEU A 28 -22.32 -1.75 -35.22
N ALA A 29 -22.79 -1.79 -33.97
CA ALA A 29 -24.04 -2.43 -33.60
C ALA A 29 -24.59 -1.69 -32.35
N GLY A 30 -25.83 -1.24 -32.39
CA GLY A 30 -26.46 -0.53 -31.27
C GLY A 30 -26.48 -1.40 -30.01
N GLY A 31 -26.01 -0.84 -28.89
CA GLY A 31 -25.94 -1.55 -27.61
C GLY A 31 -24.73 -1.08 -26.83
N ALA A 32 -24.94 -0.02 -26.06
CA ALA A 32 -23.97 0.68 -25.22
C ALA A 32 -22.81 -0.22 -24.74
N TRP A 33 -21.57 0.24 -24.96
CA TRP A 33 -20.51 -0.09 -24.01
C TRP A 33 -21.11 0.13 -22.63
N PRO A 34 -21.18 -0.89 -21.75
CA PRO A 34 -21.60 -0.60 -20.40
C PRO A 34 -20.55 0.38 -19.92
N ALA A 35 -20.95 1.63 -19.75
CA ALA A 35 -20.31 2.53 -18.83
C ALA A 35 -20.38 1.74 -17.52
N ARG A 36 -19.32 0.97 -17.25
CA ARG A 36 -19.12 0.31 -15.98
C ARG A 36 -18.87 1.49 -15.07
N ALA A 37 -19.97 2.13 -14.65
CA ALA A 37 -19.98 3.10 -13.60
C ALA A 37 -19.22 2.40 -12.50
N ASP A 38 -18.04 2.95 -12.20
CA ASP A 38 -17.10 2.45 -11.23
C ASP A 38 -17.82 2.46 -9.87
N GLU A 39 -18.60 1.41 -9.61
CA GLU A 39 -19.62 1.35 -8.55
C GLU A 39 -18.95 1.46 -7.18
N LYS A 40 -17.64 1.22 -7.13
CA LYS A 40 -16.82 1.29 -5.93
C LYS A 40 -15.52 2.04 -6.16
N SER A 41 -15.55 3.19 -6.86
CA SER A 41 -14.41 4.08 -6.84
C SER A 41 -14.09 4.42 -5.37
N PRO A 42 -12.86 4.16 -4.88
CA PRO A 42 -12.50 4.39 -3.50
C PRO A 42 -12.72 5.86 -3.09
N ASP A 43 -12.72 6.77 -4.05
CA ASP A 43 -12.97 8.21 -3.88
C ASP A 43 -14.45 8.52 -3.54
N ARG A 44 -15.42 7.95 -4.27
CA ARG A 44 -16.86 8.19 -4.06
C ARG A 44 -17.27 7.67 -2.68
N SER A 45 -16.79 6.48 -2.34
CA SER A 45 -17.03 5.87 -1.03
C SER A 45 -16.41 6.67 0.12
N ALA A 46 -15.28 7.37 -0.09
CA ALA A 46 -14.65 8.20 0.93
C ALA A 46 -15.46 9.48 1.19
N ARG A 47 -15.95 10.13 0.13
CA ARG A 47 -16.80 11.31 0.25
C ARG A 47 -18.12 11.01 0.96
N GLU A 48 -18.75 9.88 0.66
CA GLU A 48 -19.97 9.45 1.36
C GLU A 48 -19.72 9.13 2.84
N ARG A 49 -18.61 8.42 3.16
CA ARG A 49 -18.22 8.17 4.55
C ARG A 49 -17.99 9.48 5.31
N TRP A 50 -17.39 10.49 4.67
CA TRP A 50 -17.17 11.80 5.26
C TRP A 50 -18.48 12.53 5.58
N LYS A 51 -19.45 12.50 4.65
CA LYS A 51 -20.78 13.09 4.87
C LYS A 51 -21.48 12.47 6.08
N LYS A 52 -21.32 11.17 6.33
CA LYS A 52 -21.89 10.45 7.47
C LYS A 52 -21.22 10.74 8.83
N LEU A 53 -20.07 11.43 8.86
CA LEU A 53 -19.41 11.78 10.12
C LEU A 53 -20.12 12.94 10.83
N SER A 54 -20.26 12.83 12.16
CA SER A 54 -20.72 13.93 13.00
C SER A 54 -19.69 15.07 13.07
N PRO A 55 -20.09 16.29 13.45
CA PRO A 55 -19.17 17.43 13.59
C PRO A 55 -17.93 17.10 14.45
N LYS A 56 -18.14 16.48 15.61
CA LYS A 56 -17.08 16.03 16.52
C LYS A 56 -16.15 14.98 15.89
N GLN A 57 -16.66 14.11 15.03
CA GLN A 57 -15.83 13.14 14.31
C GLN A 57 -14.98 13.83 13.22
N ARG A 58 -15.57 14.77 12.48
CA ARG A 58 -14.84 15.55 11.45
C ARG A 58 -13.73 16.38 12.08
N GLU A 59 -13.98 16.99 13.22
CA GLU A 59 -12.99 17.72 14.01
C GLU A 59 -11.81 16.82 14.41
N LYS A 60 -12.07 15.64 14.99
CA LYS A 60 -11.00 14.68 15.30
C LYS A 60 -10.18 14.26 14.09
N VAL A 61 -10.79 14.14 12.91
CA VAL A 61 -10.05 13.83 11.68
C VAL A 61 -9.17 15.02 11.28
N ARG A 62 -9.70 16.25 11.37
CA ARG A 62 -8.94 17.49 11.11
C ARG A 62 -7.74 17.62 12.04
N GLU A 63 -7.92 17.43 13.34
CA GLU A 63 -6.83 17.48 14.32
C GLU A 63 -5.73 16.46 14.03
N ARG A 64 -6.12 15.23 13.68
CA ARG A 64 -5.15 14.18 13.32
C ARG A 64 -4.40 14.53 12.05
N TYR A 65 -5.06 15.14 11.07
CA TYR A 65 -4.45 15.59 9.84
C TYR A 65 -3.45 16.73 10.09
N GLN A 66 -3.82 17.74 10.86
CA GLN A 66 -2.89 18.82 11.26
C GLN A 66 -1.66 18.29 12.00
N LYS A 67 -1.84 17.31 12.90
CA LYS A 67 -0.71 16.64 13.57
C LYS A 67 0.19 15.91 12.57
N PHE A 68 -0.39 15.29 11.54
CA PHE A 68 0.36 14.60 10.50
C PHE A 68 1.16 15.58 9.62
N GLU A 69 0.59 16.72 9.24
CA GLU A 69 1.29 17.74 8.44
C GLU A 69 2.52 18.30 9.16
N LYS A 70 2.43 18.43 10.49
CA LYS A 70 3.54 18.90 11.34
C LYS A 70 4.66 17.85 11.53
N LEU A 71 4.48 16.60 11.09
CA LEU A 71 5.52 15.59 11.20
C LEU A 71 6.64 15.82 10.17
N PRO A 72 7.90 15.48 10.49
CA PRO A 72 8.99 15.48 9.52
C PRO A 72 8.68 14.56 8.31
N PRO A 73 9.23 14.83 7.11
CA PRO A 73 8.92 14.06 5.89
C PRO A 73 9.14 12.54 6.03
N LYS A 74 10.20 12.12 6.73
CA LYS A 74 10.49 10.70 7.01
C LYS A 74 9.39 10.04 7.85
N GLU A 75 8.86 10.77 8.82
CA GLU A 75 7.79 10.31 9.70
C GLU A 75 6.45 10.26 8.95
N GLN A 76 6.17 11.25 8.11
CA GLN A 76 5.02 11.22 7.21
C GLN A 76 5.05 9.99 6.29
N ALA A 77 6.21 9.69 5.68
CA ALA A 77 6.39 8.51 4.85
C ALA A 77 6.14 7.20 5.62
N ARG A 78 6.61 7.12 6.87
CA ARG A 78 6.35 5.97 7.75
C ARG A 78 4.86 5.78 8.03
N VAL A 79 4.14 6.87 8.32
CA VAL A 79 2.69 6.84 8.55
C VAL A 79 1.93 6.42 7.28
N ARG A 80 2.28 6.98 6.11
CA ARG A 80 1.67 6.60 4.81
C ARG A 80 1.87 5.09 4.53
N LYS A 81 3.09 4.58 4.73
CA LYS A 81 3.40 3.14 4.55
C LYS A 81 2.60 2.25 5.50
N ASN A 82 2.42 2.68 6.75
CA ASN A 82 1.60 1.94 7.71
C ASN A 82 0.12 1.96 7.33
N LEU A 83 -0.39 3.08 6.81
CA LEU A 83 -1.76 3.21 6.32
C LEU A 83 -2.00 2.29 5.11
N GLU A 84 -1.08 2.24 4.15
CA GLU A 84 -1.16 1.36 2.99
C GLU A 84 -1.25 -0.11 3.41
N ARG A 85 -0.38 -0.54 4.34
CA ARG A 85 -0.44 -1.89 4.93
C ARG A 85 -1.77 -2.16 5.60
N TRP A 86 -2.31 -1.19 6.34
CA TRP A 86 -3.60 -1.31 7.01
C TRP A 86 -4.77 -1.46 6.02
N GLN A 87 -4.75 -0.71 4.92
CA GLN A 87 -5.76 -0.80 3.87
C GLN A 87 -5.76 -2.18 3.20
N LYS A 88 -4.59 -2.82 3.07
CA LYS A 88 -4.45 -4.18 2.53
C LYS A 88 -4.93 -5.30 3.47
N LEU A 89 -5.16 -5.01 4.76
CA LEU A 89 -5.69 -6.02 5.70
C LEU A 89 -7.16 -6.32 5.44
N SER A 90 -7.54 -7.60 5.53
CA SER A 90 -8.94 -8.03 5.54
C SER A 90 -9.69 -7.55 6.79
N PRO A 91 -11.04 -7.51 6.78
CA PRO A 91 -11.83 -7.12 7.96
C PRO A 91 -11.46 -7.89 9.24
N ASP A 92 -11.27 -9.21 9.14
CA ASP A 92 -10.89 -10.05 10.28
C ASP A 92 -9.47 -9.78 10.76
N GLN A 93 -8.53 -9.56 9.83
CA GLN A 93 -7.18 -9.17 10.17
C GLN A 93 -7.15 -7.81 10.88
N ARG A 94 -7.98 -6.85 10.45
CA ARG A 94 -8.15 -5.56 11.12
C ARG A 94 -8.75 -5.73 12.52
N LYS A 95 -9.78 -6.57 12.68
CA LYS A 95 -10.36 -6.89 14.00
C LYS A 95 -9.30 -7.49 14.93
N ALA A 96 -8.59 -8.52 14.49
CA ALA A 96 -7.52 -9.14 15.27
C ALA A 96 -6.35 -8.18 15.57
N ALA A 97 -6.07 -7.20 14.70
CA ALA A 97 -5.10 -6.15 14.97
C ALA A 97 -5.57 -5.17 16.05
N ARG A 98 -6.84 -4.74 16.01
CA ARG A 98 -7.44 -3.88 17.04
C ARG A 98 -7.46 -4.56 18.41
N GLU A 99 -7.86 -5.83 18.48
CA GLU A 99 -7.88 -6.59 19.74
C GLU A 99 -6.49 -6.75 20.34
N ARG A 100 -5.48 -7.06 19.50
CA ARG A 100 -4.08 -7.09 19.97
C ARG A 100 -3.62 -5.73 20.49
N TYR A 101 -3.97 -4.65 19.80
CA TYR A 101 -3.62 -3.31 20.23
C TYR A 101 -4.32 -2.91 21.54
N LYS A 102 -5.59 -3.28 21.71
CA LYS A 102 -6.35 -3.07 22.95
C LYS A 102 -5.69 -3.77 24.13
N ARG A 103 -5.41 -5.07 24.01
CA ARG A 103 -4.69 -5.84 25.05
C ARG A 103 -3.32 -5.25 25.36
N TRP A 104 -2.58 -4.83 24.34
CA TRP A 104 -1.28 -4.17 24.53
C TRP A 104 -1.41 -2.86 25.31
N ARG A 105 -2.45 -2.07 25.04
CA ARG A 105 -2.73 -0.81 25.71
C ARG A 105 -3.20 -0.95 27.16
N GLU A 106 -3.79 -2.09 27.50
CA GLU A 106 -4.24 -2.44 28.84
C GLU A 106 -3.09 -2.95 29.74
N LEU A 107 -1.94 -3.32 29.15
CA LEU A 107 -0.78 -3.73 29.94
C LEU A 107 -0.26 -2.59 30.83
N PRO A 108 0.15 -2.88 32.08
CA PRO A 108 0.87 -1.94 32.92
C PRO A 108 2.08 -1.34 32.21
N PRO A 109 2.41 -0.05 32.42
CA PRO A 109 3.54 0.59 31.76
C PRO A 109 4.86 -0.17 31.98
N GLU A 110 5.10 -0.70 33.18
CA GLU A 110 6.29 -1.49 33.54
C GLU A 110 6.38 -2.76 32.69
N LYS A 111 5.26 -3.44 32.49
CA LYS A 111 5.19 -4.63 31.62
C LYS A 111 5.44 -4.27 30.16
N ARG A 112 4.96 -3.12 29.71
CA ARG A 112 5.26 -2.62 28.35
C ARG A 112 6.74 -2.31 28.17
N ASP A 113 7.39 -1.75 29.19
CA ASP A 113 8.81 -1.41 29.17
C ASP A 113 9.69 -2.66 29.18
N GLN A 114 9.41 -3.62 30.06
CA GLN A 114 10.07 -4.94 30.05
C GLN A 114 9.96 -5.62 28.67
N LEU A 115 8.79 -5.58 28.03
CA LEU A 115 8.61 -6.15 26.69
C LEU A 115 9.37 -5.37 25.62
N ARG A 116 9.51 -4.05 25.76
CA ARG A 116 10.30 -3.20 24.85
C ARG A 116 11.80 -3.49 25.01
N GLU A 117 12.30 -3.65 26.22
CA GLU A 117 13.69 -3.98 26.52
C GLU A 117 14.07 -5.35 26.00
N ARG A 118 13.29 -6.40 26.33
CA ARG A 118 13.49 -7.74 25.78
C ARG A 118 13.51 -7.72 24.25
N TRP A 119 12.68 -6.90 23.61
CA TRP A 119 12.71 -6.77 22.16
C TRP A 119 14.00 -6.11 21.65
N ARG A 120 14.55 -5.12 22.36
CA ARG A 120 15.82 -4.45 22.02
C ARG A 120 17.02 -5.40 22.13
N GLU A 121 17.03 -6.27 23.13
CA GLU A 121 18.08 -7.28 23.37
C GLU A 121 18.14 -8.34 22.27
N LEU A 122 17.02 -8.65 21.61
CA LEU A 122 17.01 -9.66 20.54
C LEU A 122 17.86 -9.22 19.34
N THR A 123 18.71 -10.12 18.87
CA THR A 123 19.50 -9.92 17.65
C THR A 123 18.61 -9.85 16.39
N PRO A 124 19.09 -9.26 15.29
CA PRO A 124 18.35 -9.24 14.02
C PRO A 124 17.90 -10.64 13.55
N GLU A 125 18.75 -11.66 13.75
CA GLU A 125 18.51 -13.06 13.39
C GLU A 125 17.40 -13.65 14.26
N GLN A 126 17.46 -13.44 15.58
CA GLN A 126 16.42 -13.89 16.50
C GLN A 126 15.06 -13.24 16.19
N ARG A 127 15.05 -11.94 15.85
CA ARG A 127 13.83 -11.25 15.42
C ARG A 127 13.29 -11.80 14.10
N LYS A 128 14.16 -12.20 13.16
CA LYS A 128 13.78 -12.82 11.89
C LYS A 128 13.15 -14.19 12.14
N GLU A 129 13.75 -15.00 13.01
CA GLU A 129 13.24 -16.33 13.34
C GLU A 129 11.88 -16.27 14.05
N LEU A 130 11.72 -15.36 15.03
CA LEU A 130 10.42 -15.13 15.67
C LEU A 130 9.32 -14.73 14.67
N ARG A 131 9.67 -13.95 13.63
CA ARG A 131 8.73 -13.57 12.57
C ARG A 131 8.37 -14.78 11.70
N LYS A 132 9.35 -15.62 11.36
CA LYS A 132 9.15 -16.86 10.60
C LYS A 132 8.24 -17.83 11.36
N ARG A 133 8.55 -18.10 12.64
CA ARG A 133 7.74 -18.95 13.53
C ARG A 133 6.30 -18.46 13.67
N ARG A 134 6.09 -17.15 13.79
CA ARG A 134 4.73 -16.56 13.82
C ARG A 134 4.01 -16.64 12.48
N GLY A 135 4.73 -16.70 11.37
CA GLY A 135 4.17 -16.95 10.03
C GLY A 135 3.73 -18.40 9.87
N GLN A 136 4.60 -19.34 10.27
CA GLN A 136 4.34 -20.79 10.21
C GLN A 136 3.13 -21.20 11.08
N ARG A 137 3.05 -20.73 12.33
CA ARG A 137 1.89 -20.95 13.21
C ARG A 137 0.55 -20.44 12.68
N LYS A 138 0.55 -19.55 11.68
CA LYS A 138 -0.67 -19.07 11.03
C LYS A 138 -1.00 -19.85 9.75
N ALA A 139 -0.01 -20.56 9.19
CA ALA A 139 -0.14 -21.35 7.97
C ALA A 139 -0.56 -22.79 8.28
N GLU A 140 -0.30 -23.29 9.49
CA GLU A 140 -0.91 -24.51 10.01
C GLU A 140 -2.35 -24.19 10.47
N PRO A 141 -3.37 -24.67 9.75
CA PRO A 141 -4.72 -24.64 10.26
C PRO A 141 -4.81 -25.62 11.44
N SER A 142 -5.36 -25.13 12.55
CA SER A 142 -5.77 -25.98 13.67
C SER A 142 -7.10 -26.65 13.36
#